data_AF-A0A920SZ74-F1
#
_entry.id   AF-A0A920SZ74-F1
#
_cell.length_a   1.000
_cell.length_b   1.000
_cell.length_c   1.000
_cell.angle_alpha   90.00
_cell.angle_beta   90.00
_cell.angle_gamma   90.00
#
_symmetry.space_group_name_H-M   'P 1'
#
loop_
_entity.id
_entity.type
_entity.pdbx_description
1 polymer ?
#
loop_
_entity_poly.entity_id
_entity_poly.type
_entity_poly.pdbx_seq_one_letter_code
_entity_poly.pdbx_strand_id
1 'polypeptide(L)'
;MTELKEGVIDRVKDYNNWVRIFFMLAYGLVLLYIVVPIVAVVMIAQVLCTFGGGRLNSNLTEFGESLVEYIQQTIDFLLYKSNEKPFPFKPFPNFGKEKNKGAKQRAAR
;
A
#
# COMPACT_ATOMS: atom_id res chain seq x y z
N MET A 1 -26.09 -22.85 29.12
CA MET A 1 -26.27 -21.66 28.26
C MET A 1 -25.43 -20.46 28.71
N THR A 2 -25.23 -20.25 30.02
CA THR A 2 -24.47 -19.11 30.57
C THR A 2 -22.95 -19.22 30.38
N GLU A 3 -22.38 -20.42 30.55
CA GLU A 3 -20.92 -20.64 30.37
C GLU A 3 -20.45 -20.50 28.90
N LEU A 4 -21.33 -20.79 27.93
CA LEU A 4 -21.07 -20.59 26.50
C LEU A 4 -21.07 -19.09 26.11
N LYS A 5 -21.85 -18.26 26.81
CA LYS A 5 -21.88 -16.80 26.55
C LYS A 5 -20.61 -16.13 27.05
N GLU A 6 -20.15 -16.49 28.26
CA GLU A 6 -18.95 -15.95 28.88
C GLU A 6 -17.70 -16.26 28.03
N GLY A 7 -17.49 -17.52 27.62
CA GLY A 7 -16.32 -17.92 26.82
C GLY A 7 -16.30 -17.45 25.36
N VAL A 8 -17.43 -16.97 24.82
CA VAL A 8 -17.48 -16.32 23.50
C VAL A 8 -17.21 -14.81 23.64
N ILE A 9 -17.72 -14.18 24.69
CA ILE A 9 -17.48 -12.76 24.97
C ILE A 9 -16.00 -12.52 25.28
N ASP A 10 -15.33 -13.40 26.04
CA ASP A 10 -13.89 -13.30 26.30
C ASP A 10 -13.04 -13.42 25.03
N ARG A 11 -13.40 -14.34 24.12
CA ARG A 11 -12.71 -14.48 22.82
C ARG A 11 -12.94 -13.31 21.87
N VAL A 12 -14.13 -12.71 21.92
CA VAL A 12 -14.43 -11.48 21.19
C VAL A 12 -13.69 -10.29 21.82
N LYS A 13 -13.35 -10.34 23.10
CA LYS A 13 -12.64 -9.28 23.82
C LYS A 13 -11.11 -9.39 23.75
N ASP A 14 -10.59 -10.14 22.78
CA ASP A 14 -9.20 -9.97 22.33
C ASP A 14 -9.09 -8.62 21.59
N TYR A 15 -8.89 -7.55 22.35
CA TYR A 15 -8.78 -6.16 21.89
C TYR A 15 -7.85 -6.02 20.67
N ASN A 16 -6.79 -6.83 20.61
CA ASN A 16 -5.79 -6.81 19.55
C ASN A 16 -6.35 -7.28 18.18
N ASN A 17 -7.33 -8.20 18.15
CA ASN A 17 -7.93 -8.68 16.91
C ASN A 17 -8.93 -7.66 16.32
N TRP A 18 -9.72 -6.99 17.16
CA TRP A 18 -10.66 -5.96 16.70
C TRP A 18 -9.96 -4.73 16.15
N VAL A 19 -8.85 -4.31 16.78
CA VAL A 19 -8.02 -3.22 16.25
C VAL A 19 -7.47 -3.57 14.87
N ARG A 20 -7.06 -4.83 14.65
CA ARG A 20 -6.60 -5.30 13.33
C ARG A 20 -7.71 -5.26 12.28
N ILE A 21 -8.92 -5.72 12.61
CA ILE A 21 -10.08 -5.66 11.72
C ILE A 21 -10.44 -4.21 11.37
N PHE A 22 -10.42 -3.31 12.36
CA PHE A 22 -10.66 -1.88 12.15
C PHE A 22 -9.64 -1.28 11.18
N PHE A 23 -8.35 -1.58 11.36
CA PHE A 23 -7.31 -1.13 10.43
C PHE A 23 -7.49 -1.73 9.03
N MET A 24 -7.83 -3.01 8.90
CA MET A 24 -8.10 -3.63 7.59
C MET A 24 -9.24 -2.93 6.86
N LEU A 25 -10.33 -2.61 7.57
CA LEU A 25 -11.47 -1.89 6.99
C LEU A 25 -11.07 -0.47 6.59
N ALA A 26 -10.35 0.25 7.45
CA ALA A 26 -9.83 1.58 7.15
C ALA A 26 -8.91 1.58 5.92
N TYR A 27 -7.96 0.63 5.83
CA TYR A 27 -7.07 0.49 4.68
C TYR A 27 -7.82 0.08 3.42
N GLY A 28 -8.84 -0.78 3.52
CA GLY A 28 -9.72 -1.11 2.40
C GLY A 28 -10.46 0.13 1.87
N LEU A 29 -10.98 0.97 2.77
CA LEU A 29 -11.58 2.25 2.39
C LEU A 29 -10.57 3.21 1.75
N VAL A 30 -9.36 3.32 2.30
CA VAL A 30 -8.29 4.14 1.71
C VAL A 30 -7.96 3.65 0.30
N LEU A 31 -7.84 2.33 0.09
CA LEU A 31 -7.61 1.76 -1.25
C LEU A 31 -8.73 2.18 -2.21
N LEU A 32 -9.98 2.01 -1.82
CA LEU A 32 -11.12 2.28 -2.70
C LEU A 32 -11.37 3.77 -2.96
N TYR A 33 -11.27 4.62 -1.94
CA TYR A 33 -11.68 6.02 -2.02
C TYR A 33 -10.52 6.99 -2.23
N ILE A 34 -9.28 6.59 -1.98
CA ILE A 34 -8.09 7.46 -2.13
C ILE A 34 -7.18 6.91 -3.22
N VAL A 35 -6.82 5.62 -3.17
CA VAL A 35 -5.84 5.08 -4.11
C VAL A 35 -6.41 4.96 -5.52
N VAL A 36 -7.63 4.43 -5.68
CA VAL A 36 -8.29 4.34 -7.00
C VAL A 36 -8.35 5.70 -7.72
N PRO A 37 -8.84 6.81 -7.11
CA PRO A 37 -8.84 8.10 -7.80
C PRO A 37 -7.43 8.63 -8.09
N ILE A 38 -6.43 8.38 -7.25
CA ILE A 38 -5.04 8.73 -7.55
C ILE A 38 -4.55 7.99 -8.79
N VAL A 39 -4.78 6.67 -8.88
CA VAL A 39 -4.43 5.86 -10.06
C VAL A 39 -5.10 6.44 -11.31
N ALA A 40 -6.38 6.82 -11.23
CA ALA A 40 -7.09 7.43 -12.34
C ALA A 40 -6.45 8.76 -12.79
N VAL A 41 -6.07 9.62 -11.85
CA VAL A 41 -5.36 10.89 -12.15
C VAL A 41 -4.00 10.63 -12.81
N VAL A 42 -3.21 9.68 -12.28
CA VAL A 42 -1.92 9.29 -12.87
C VAL A 42 -2.11 8.74 -14.28
N MET A 43 -3.14 7.91 -14.50
CA MET A 43 -3.46 7.38 -15.82
C MET A 43 -3.79 8.51 -16.81
N ILE A 44 -4.65 9.45 -16.42
CA ILE A 44 -5.00 10.62 -17.26
C ILE A 44 -3.75 11.44 -17.57
N ALA A 45 -2.93 11.73 -16.56
CA ALA A 45 -1.70 12.49 -16.74
C ALA A 45 -0.69 11.79 -17.67
N GLN A 46 -0.58 10.46 -17.59
CA GLN A 46 0.24 9.66 -18.51
C GLN A 46 -0.27 9.71 -19.95
N VAL A 47 -1.59 9.62 -20.16
CA VAL A 47 -2.20 9.75 -21.49
C VAL A 47 -1.96 11.14 -22.07
N LEU A 48 -2.12 12.20 -21.26
CA LEU A 48 -1.86 13.58 -21.68
C LEU A 48 -0.38 13.79 -22.05
N CYS A 49 0.55 13.27 -21.25
CA CYS A 49 1.99 13.31 -21.55
C CYS A 49 2.31 12.54 -22.84
N THR A 50 1.68 11.38 -23.04
CA THR A 50 1.89 10.55 -24.24
C THR A 50 1.34 11.23 -25.49
N PHE A 51 0.19 11.91 -25.38
CA PHE A 51 -0.41 12.64 -26.50
C PHE A 51 0.39 13.89 -26.89
N GLY A 52 0.95 14.61 -25.90
CA GLY A 52 1.76 15.80 -26.15
C GLY A 52 3.23 15.51 -26.52
N GLY A 53 3.84 14.46 -25.97
CA GLY A 53 5.28 14.19 -26.07
C GLY A 53 5.65 12.87 -26.76
N GLY A 54 4.69 12.01 -27.11
CA GLY A 54 4.92 10.72 -27.77
C GLY A 54 5.65 9.67 -26.92
N ARG A 55 6.00 9.98 -25.67
CA ARG A 55 6.65 9.07 -24.73
C ARG A 55 6.02 9.17 -23.34
N LEU A 56 6.06 8.08 -22.59
CA LEU A 56 5.66 8.07 -21.19
C LEU A 56 6.61 8.95 -20.36
N ASN A 57 6.05 9.66 -19.39
CA ASN A 57 6.83 10.49 -18.49
C ASN A 57 7.49 9.59 -17.43
N SER A 58 8.83 9.52 -17.43
CA SER A 58 9.61 8.67 -16.52
C SER A 58 9.29 8.91 -15.05
N ASN A 59 9.02 10.17 -14.67
CA ASN A 59 8.70 10.52 -13.28
C ASN A 59 7.34 9.97 -12.85
N LEU A 60 6.33 10.02 -13.74
CA LEU A 60 5.00 9.46 -13.45
C LEU A 60 5.03 7.93 -13.47
N THR A 61 5.90 7.32 -14.29
CA THR A 61 6.08 5.88 -14.30
C THR A 61 6.72 5.40 -13.00
N GLU A 62 7.77 6.06 -12.51
CA GLU A 62 8.40 5.75 -11.23
C GLU A 62 7.46 5.95 -10.04
N PHE A 63 6.62 6.99 -10.08
CA PHE A 63 5.55 7.17 -9.10
C PHE A 63 4.51 6.04 -9.17
N GLY A 64 4.14 5.62 -10.38
CA GLY A 64 3.24 4.48 -10.60
C GLY A 64 3.78 3.18 -10.03
N GLU A 65 5.07 2.89 -10.22
CA GLU A 65 5.73 1.70 -9.62
C GLU A 65 5.65 1.74 -8.09
N SER A 66 5.95 2.90 -7.50
CA SER A 66 5.84 3.11 -6.05
C SER A 66 4.39 2.90 -5.56
N LEU A 67 3.40 3.38 -6.33
CA LEU A 67 1.98 3.20 -5.99
C LEU A 67 1.53 1.74 -6.07
N VAL A 68 2.00 0.99 -7.07
CA VAL A 68 1.72 -0.45 -7.21
C VAL A 68 2.27 -1.22 -6.01
N GLU A 69 3.50 -0.93 -5.60
CA GLU A 69 4.10 -1.57 -4.43
C GLU A 69 3.33 -1.25 -3.14
N TYR A 70 2.87 0.00 -2.97
CA TYR A 70 2.02 0.38 -1.85
C TYR A 70 0.70 -0.42 -1.81
N ILE A 71 0.06 -0.59 -2.98
CA ILE A 71 -1.17 -1.40 -3.11
C ILE A 71 -0.89 -2.85 -2.69
N GLN A 72 0.19 -3.45 -3.19
CA GLN A 72 0.58 -4.82 -2.83
C GLN A 72 0.82 -4.96 -1.33
N GLN A 73 1.61 -4.08 -0.73
CA GLN A 73 1.88 -4.11 0.71
C GLN A 73 0.58 -3.99 1.53
N THR A 74 -0.37 -3.18 1.06
CA THR A 74 -1.67 -3.01 1.73
C THR A 74 -2.53 -4.26 1.59
N ILE A 75 -2.62 -4.85 0.39
CA ILE A 75 -3.34 -6.11 0.16
C ILE A 75 -2.73 -7.24 0.98
N ASP A 76 -1.41 -7.36 1.04
CA ASP A 76 -0.73 -8.38 1.85
C ASP A 76 -1.04 -8.23 3.35
N PHE A 77 -1.15 -6.99 3.85
CA PHE A 77 -1.61 -6.72 5.21
C PHE A 77 -3.07 -7.15 5.42
N LEU A 78 -3.97 -6.82 4.47
CA LEU A 78 -5.39 -7.20 4.51
C LEU A 78 -5.60 -8.72 4.46
N LEU A 79 -4.81 -9.42 3.65
CA LEU A 79 -4.91 -10.88 3.45
C LEU A 79 -4.19 -11.70 4.53
N TYR A 80 -3.73 -11.06 5.60
CA TYR A 80 -2.92 -11.71 6.65
C TYR A 80 -1.62 -12.34 6.13
N LYS A 81 -1.19 -12.02 4.91
CA LYS A 81 0.09 -12.45 4.35
C LYS A 81 1.26 -11.77 5.02
N SER A 82 1.07 -10.52 5.44
CA SER A 82 2.06 -9.74 6.19
C SER A 82 1.44 -9.15 7.46
N ASN A 83 2.22 -9.14 8.53
CA ASN A 83 1.87 -8.42 9.77
C ASN A 83 2.39 -6.97 9.76
N GLU A 84 3.11 -6.57 8.71
CA GLU A 84 3.67 -5.24 8.60
C GLU A 84 2.64 -4.25 8.08
N LYS A 85 2.44 -3.17 8.84
CA LYS A 85 1.51 -2.10 8.48
C LYS A 85 2.13 -1.22 7.39
N PRO A 86 1.46 -0.99 6.25
CA PRO A 86 1.94 -0.11 5.20
C PRO A 86 1.92 1.37 5.65
N PHE A 87 2.25 2.29 4.74
CA PHE A 87 2.15 3.73 4.98
C PHE A 87 0.78 4.10 5.60
N PRO A 88 0.71 4.97 6.63
CA PRO A 88 1.75 5.88 7.12
C PRO A 88 2.70 5.33 8.19
N PHE A 89 2.56 4.06 8.61
CA PHE A 89 3.43 3.50 9.65
C PHE A 89 4.81 3.09 9.15
N LYS A 90 4.92 2.91 7.84
CA LYS A 90 6.17 2.70 7.11
C LYS A 90 6.38 3.80 6.09
N PRO A 91 7.65 4.09 5.73
CA PRO A 91 7.93 5.00 4.63
C PRO A 91 7.24 4.52 3.35
N PHE A 92 6.66 5.46 2.60
CA PHE A 92 6.07 5.17 1.30
C PHE A 92 7.15 4.56 0.40
N PRO A 93 6.86 3.44 -0.31
CA PRO A 93 7.81 2.82 -1.23
C PRO A 93 8.33 3.86 -2.22
N ASN A 94 9.63 3.81 -2.50
CA ASN A 94 10.27 4.79 -3.37
C ASN A 94 11.23 4.06 -4.29
N PHE A 95 10.71 3.69 -5.46
CA PHE A 95 11.44 2.95 -6.50
C PHE A 95 12.74 3.65 -6.93
N GLY A 96 12.77 4.99 -6.94
CA GLY A 96 13.95 5.78 -7.32
C GLY A 96 15.14 5.68 -6.36
N LYS A 97 14.91 5.41 -5.08
CA LYS A 97 16.00 5.37 -4.07
C LYS A 97 16.74 4.03 -4.03
N GLU A 98 16.12 2.95 -4.49
CA GLU A 98 16.73 1.61 -4.43
C GLU A 98 17.76 1.41 -5.56
N LYS A 99 17.48 1.91 -6.78
CA LYS A 99 18.45 1.87 -7.90
C LYS A 99 19.75 2.60 -7.59
N ASN A 100 19.68 3.71 -6.85
CA ASN A 100 20.86 4.53 -6.54
C ASN A 100 21.80 3.85 -5.52
N LYS A 101 21.26 3.04 -4.59
CA LYS A 101 22.07 2.27 -3.64
C LYS A 101 22.83 1.13 -4.34
N GLY A 102 22.18 0.42 -5.27
CA GLY A 102 22.83 -0.65 -6.05
C GLY A 102 23.91 -0.13 -7.01
N ALA A 103 23.71 1.03 -7.63
CA ALA A 103 24.70 1.67 -8.49
C ALA A 103 25.93 2.16 -7.71
N LYS A 104 25.72 2.78 -6.53
CA LYS A 104 26.81 3.28 -5.69
C LYS A 104 27.66 2.16 -5.07
N GLN A 105 27.08 0.98 -4.84
CA GLN A 105 27.80 -0.19 -4.28
C GLN A 105 28.63 -0.96 -5.33
N ARG A 106 28.30 -0.81 -6.63
CA ARG A 106 29.09 -1.36 -7.74
C ARG A 106 30.23 -0.43 -8.20
N ALA A 107 30.08 0.88 -8.06
CA ALA A 107 31.13 1.85 -8.38
C ALA A 107 32.21 1.98 -7.28
N ALA A 108 31.98 1.41 -6.10
CA ALA A 108 32.92 1.36 -4.98
C ALA A 108 33.61 -0.02 -4.82
N ARG A 109 33.47 -0.90 -5.83
CA ARG A 109 34.17 -2.18 -5.95
C ARG A 109 35.12 -2.14 -7.12
#